data_AF-A0A7C4VQF1-F1
#
_entry.id   AF-A0A7C4VQF1-F1
#
_cell.length_a   1.000
_cell.length_b   1.000
_cell.length_c   1.000
_cell.angle_alpha   90.00
_cell.angle_beta   90.00
_cell.angle_gamma   90.00
#
_symmetry.space_group_name_H-M   'P 1'
#
loop_
_entity.id
_entity.type
_entity.pdbx_description
1 polymer ?
#
loop_
_entity_poly.entity_id
_entity_poly.type
_entity_poly.pdbx_seq_one_letter_code
_entity_poly.pdbx_strand_id
1 'polypeptide(L)'
;MEEIGMVGKTTARKDLIEVSVGKVAPTLLIKGGKLVNVHTTEIHPADIAVKGDRIAYVGDAKELKITEETKVINVEGKYVTPGLIDPHIHLYHTQLNMTQVARALLPHGTTTVAEGFYAIGIVSGVQGIRFCLEEIKKTPLKIVFLIPSLAYYQNEDLGLPKTPKAPTFKDFQEMLDWTDCHGIEEAPYTFILNKHPDIISLIEKATRQGKIITGHASGLSGGGLNAYIAMGASNDHECTTAAEALERARIGMRVIIRQGSAATDVVKVVKALTEHNVNPKYFSFCADVASTLKIIRTGHIDDCIRVAVSQGLNPIIAVQMATLNAAELLKIDHEIGSIAPGKIADILILDDLSSFKISMVIANGQLVVKESKLLVELKSPEYPKFMYDTVKLKRTLEPKDFEIGAPKDRREVTVRVMGVKEGTIITEDRRETMGVKGGLLQPDLKRDILKIAMVDRFHLSGRIGKGFVHGFKLKWGAIGTSYAPTTENIIVVGTNDLDMCFAVNEIAKMGGGHIAVKEQRVLARLELPLCGLLSDETLERVVEKQNKLQKVIREMGCEFIDPFQTLGFTGACPELGTLRICENGIVNVPAHRLEPLIVE
;
A
#
# COMPACT_ATOMS: atom_id res chain seq x y z
N MET A 1 -14.83 22.18 9.11
CA MET A 1 -15.40 21.12 8.27
C MET A 1 -14.68 21.23 6.95
N GLU A 2 -13.61 20.45 6.82
CA GLU A 2 -12.65 20.52 5.71
C GLU A 2 -13.01 19.43 4.69
N GLU A 3 -12.98 19.76 3.40
CA GLU A 3 -13.37 18.85 2.32
C GLU A 3 -12.18 17.96 1.91
N ILE A 4 -12.45 16.69 1.65
CA ILE A 4 -11.41 15.69 1.34
C ILE A 4 -10.94 15.88 -0.11
N GLY A 5 -9.81 16.58 -0.29
CA GLY A 5 -8.93 16.48 -1.46
C GLY A 5 -9.58 16.48 -2.84
N MET A 6 -10.56 17.36 -3.10
CA MET A 6 -11.30 17.39 -4.37
C MET A 6 -10.72 18.37 -5.40
N VAL A 7 -10.86 18.02 -6.68
CA VAL A 7 -10.84 18.96 -7.82
C VAL A 7 -12.26 19.31 -8.22
N GLY A 8 -12.55 20.61 -8.33
CA GLY A 8 -13.80 21.13 -8.87
C GLY A 8 -14.41 22.23 -8.01
N LYS A 9 -15.40 22.94 -8.55
CA LYS A 9 -16.25 23.82 -7.73
C LYS A 9 -17.15 22.94 -6.87
N THR A 10 -16.98 23.02 -5.55
CA THR A 10 -17.91 22.45 -4.57
C THR A 10 -19.33 22.94 -4.86
N THR A 11 -20.29 22.01 -4.95
CA THR A 11 -21.68 22.38 -5.18
C THR A 11 -22.23 23.16 -3.98
N ALA A 12 -22.85 24.30 -4.25
CA ALA A 12 -23.47 25.10 -3.21
C ALA A 12 -24.62 24.33 -2.55
N ARG A 13 -24.66 24.29 -1.22
CA ARG A 13 -25.75 23.61 -0.47
C ARG A 13 -27.15 24.11 -0.85
N LYS A 14 -27.27 25.39 -1.25
CA LYS A 14 -28.52 25.97 -1.77
C LYS A 14 -29.01 25.25 -3.03
N ASP A 15 -28.12 24.88 -3.93
CA ASP A 15 -28.50 24.17 -5.16
C ASP A 15 -29.00 22.76 -4.86
N LEU A 16 -28.44 22.11 -3.83
CA LEU A 16 -28.92 20.81 -3.38
C LEU A 16 -30.38 20.91 -2.92
N ILE A 17 -30.69 21.87 -2.05
CA ILE A 17 -32.05 22.10 -1.55
C ILE A 17 -33.01 22.31 -2.71
N GLU A 18 -32.66 23.20 -3.65
CA GLU A 18 -33.51 23.56 -4.78
C GLU A 18 -33.74 22.39 -5.76
N VAL A 19 -32.77 21.49 -5.90
CA VAL A 19 -32.95 20.21 -6.61
C VAL A 19 -33.86 19.28 -5.83
N SER A 20 -33.61 19.07 -4.53
CA SER A 20 -34.38 18.15 -3.69
C SER A 20 -35.87 18.49 -3.63
N VAL A 21 -36.23 19.77 -3.72
CA VAL A 21 -37.63 20.24 -3.74
C VAL A 21 -38.19 20.49 -5.16
N GLY A 22 -37.48 20.03 -6.20
CA GLY A 22 -37.98 20.03 -7.58
C GLY A 22 -38.00 21.37 -8.31
N LYS A 23 -37.35 22.42 -7.79
CA LYS A 23 -37.31 23.75 -8.45
C LYS A 23 -36.23 23.85 -9.52
N VAL A 24 -35.09 23.22 -9.28
CA VAL A 24 -33.92 23.18 -10.17
C VAL A 24 -33.66 21.75 -10.61
N ALA A 25 -33.18 21.58 -11.85
CA ALA A 25 -32.84 20.28 -12.37
C ALA A 25 -31.48 19.76 -11.85
N PRO A 26 -31.37 18.44 -11.57
CA PRO A 26 -30.08 17.81 -11.26
C PRO A 26 -29.18 17.82 -12.50
N THR A 27 -27.86 17.75 -12.28
CA THR A 27 -26.89 17.55 -13.37
C THR A 27 -26.89 16.10 -13.85
N LEU A 28 -27.14 15.16 -12.94
CA LEU A 28 -27.19 13.73 -13.22
C LEU A 28 -28.36 13.08 -12.46
N LEU A 29 -29.13 12.25 -13.16
CA LEU A 29 -30.14 11.37 -12.55
C LEU A 29 -29.78 9.92 -12.85
N ILE A 30 -29.58 9.12 -11.81
CA ILE A 30 -29.45 7.66 -11.89
C ILE A 30 -30.84 7.09 -11.60
N LYS A 31 -31.46 6.43 -12.60
CA LYS A 31 -32.87 6.06 -12.57
C LYS A 31 -33.08 4.54 -12.57
N GLY A 32 -33.96 4.05 -11.71
CA GLY A 32 -34.46 2.67 -11.68
C GLY A 32 -33.58 1.66 -10.93
N GLY A 33 -32.66 2.12 -10.09
CA GLY A 33 -31.68 1.24 -9.42
C GLY A 33 -32.23 0.53 -8.18
N LYS A 34 -31.61 -0.61 -7.83
CA LYS A 34 -31.75 -1.25 -6.52
C LYS A 34 -30.66 -0.74 -5.59
N LEU A 35 -30.99 0.20 -4.72
CA LEU A 35 -30.04 0.76 -3.76
C LEU A 35 -29.67 -0.28 -2.70
N VAL A 36 -28.38 -0.56 -2.56
CA VAL A 36 -27.82 -1.30 -1.42
C VAL A 36 -27.63 -0.29 -0.29
N ASN A 37 -28.59 -0.25 0.63
CA ASN A 37 -28.59 0.73 1.70
C ASN A 37 -27.73 0.24 2.87
N VAL A 38 -26.51 0.78 2.97
CA VAL A 38 -25.53 0.41 4.01
C VAL A 38 -25.87 0.93 5.40
N HIS A 39 -26.89 1.78 5.56
CA HIS A 39 -27.37 2.22 6.88
C HIS A 39 -28.39 1.25 7.47
N THR A 40 -29.35 0.80 6.65
CA THR A 40 -30.44 -0.08 7.08
C THR A 40 -30.19 -1.55 6.77
N THR A 41 -29.10 -1.87 6.05
CA THR A 41 -28.71 -3.23 5.67
C THR A 41 -29.79 -3.93 4.82
N GLU A 42 -30.39 -3.19 3.90
CA GLU A 42 -31.44 -3.70 3.01
C GLU A 42 -31.18 -3.30 1.55
N ILE A 43 -31.99 -3.87 0.64
CA ILE A 43 -31.98 -3.51 -0.77
C ILE A 43 -33.39 -3.05 -1.15
N HIS A 44 -33.52 -1.82 -1.64
CA HIS A 44 -34.79 -1.25 -2.06
C HIS A 44 -34.66 -0.41 -3.34
N PRO A 45 -35.74 -0.20 -4.11
CA PRO A 45 -35.72 0.69 -5.26
C PRO A 45 -35.41 2.13 -4.84
N ALA A 46 -34.58 2.83 -5.62
CA ALA A 46 -34.37 4.27 -5.49
C ALA A 46 -33.79 4.87 -6.78
N ASP A 47 -34.24 6.08 -7.13
CA ASP A 47 -33.53 6.98 -8.01
C ASP A 47 -32.59 7.88 -7.20
N ILE A 48 -31.50 8.31 -7.82
CA ILE A 48 -30.49 9.17 -7.18
C ILE A 48 -30.26 10.38 -8.07
N ALA A 49 -30.57 11.57 -7.55
CA ALA A 49 -30.31 12.83 -8.23
C ALA A 49 -29.05 13.48 -7.67
N VAL A 50 -28.17 13.91 -8.57
CA VAL A 50 -26.87 14.51 -8.28
C VAL A 50 -26.85 15.92 -8.87
N LYS A 51 -26.31 16.86 -8.10
CA LYS A 51 -26.03 18.23 -8.55
C LYS A 51 -24.54 18.50 -8.36
N GLY A 52 -23.86 18.77 -9.47
CA GLY A 52 -22.40 18.89 -9.49
C GLY A 52 -21.74 17.62 -8.95
N ASP A 53 -21.05 17.75 -7.82
CA ASP A 53 -20.33 16.68 -7.14
C ASP A 53 -21.12 15.99 -6.01
N ARG A 54 -22.31 16.47 -5.65
CA ARG A 54 -23.05 16.01 -4.48
C ARG A 54 -24.37 15.34 -4.82
N ILE A 55 -24.76 14.37 -4.01
CA ILE A 55 -26.09 13.76 -4.01
C ILE A 55 -27.08 14.79 -3.47
N ALA A 56 -28.11 15.12 -4.24
CA ALA A 56 -29.18 16.02 -3.83
C ALA A 56 -30.42 15.26 -3.35
N TYR A 57 -30.72 14.10 -3.95
CA TYR A 57 -31.95 13.36 -3.66
C TYR A 57 -31.75 11.86 -3.79
N VAL A 58 -32.44 11.09 -2.95
CA VAL A 58 -32.51 9.62 -2.97
C VAL A 58 -33.97 9.22 -2.73
N GLY A 59 -34.61 8.53 -3.68
CA GLY A 59 -36.01 8.16 -3.58
C GLY A 59 -36.72 8.05 -4.93
N ASP A 60 -38.04 8.25 -4.97
CA ASP A 60 -38.81 8.31 -6.23
C ASP A 60 -38.66 9.69 -6.87
N ALA A 61 -38.00 9.77 -8.03
CA ALA A 61 -37.68 11.05 -8.69
C ALA A 61 -38.83 11.63 -9.54
N LYS A 62 -40.06 11.11 -9.47
CA LYS A 62 -41.21 11.60 -10.27
C LYS A 62 -41.48 13.10 -10.17
N GLU A 63 -41.30 13.68 -8.98
CA GLU A 63 -41.57 15.10 -8.73
C GLU A 63 -40.37 16.01 -9.03
N LEU A 64 -39.20 15.43 -9.38
CA LEU A 64 -38.03 16.21 -9.72
C LEU A 64 -38.20 16.83 -11.11
N LYS A 65 -37.83 18.11 -11.22
CA LYS A 65 -37.70 18.79 -12.50
C LYS A 65 -36.54 18.20 -13.28
N ILE A 66 -36.81 17.57 -14.41
CA ILE A 66 -35.81 17.05 -15.34
C ILE A 66 -35.84 17.91 -16.60
N THR A 67 -34.67 18.37 -17.05
CA THR A 67 -34.52 19.13 -18.30
C THR A 67 -33.68 18.35 -19.30
N GLU A 68 -33.59 18.84 -20.53
CA GLU A 68 -32.73 18.24 -21.58
C GLU A 68 -31.23 18.24 -21.22
N GLU A 69 -30.82 19.15 -20.32
CA GLU A 69 -29.44 19.22 -19.80
C GLU A 69 -29.15 18.17 -18.71
N THR A 70 -30.19 17.58 -18.10
CA THR A 70 -30.01 16.54 -17.09
C THR A 70 -29.51 15.27 -17.77
N LYS A 71 -28.30 14.84 -17.43
CA LYS A 71 -27.80 13.53 -17.85
C LYS A 71 -28.58 12.43 -17.13
N VAL A 72 -29.29 11.58 -17.86
CA VAL A 72 -30.01 10.44 -17.27
C VAL A 72 -29.26 9.15 -17.55
N ILE A 73 -28.99 8.36 -16.50
CA ILE A 73 -28.43 7.01 -16.60
C ILE A 73 -29.51 6.04 -16.10
N ASN A 74 -30.08 5.25 -17.01
CA ASN A 74 -31.00 4.17 -16.63
C ASN A 74 -30.21 2.95 -16.15
N VAL A 75 -30.52 2.50 -14.94
CA VAL A 75 -29.88 1.38 -14.25
C VAL A 75 -30.90 0.34 -13.78
N GLU A 76 -32.05 0.25 -14.46
CA GLU A 76 -33.07 -0.76 -14.19
C GLU A 76 -32.47 -2.17 -14.13
N GLY A 77 -32.86 -2.93 -13.11
CA GLY A 77 -32.36 -4.28 -12.84
C GLY A 77 -30.99 -4.35 -12.14
N LYS A 78 -30.23 -3.25 -12.12
CA LYS A 78 -28.88 -3.17 -11.53
C LYS A 78 -28.90 -2.75 -10.07
N TYR A 79 -27.80 -3.00 -9.37
CA TYR A 79 -27.58 -2.54 -8.01
C TYR A 79 -26.81 -1.22 -7.98
N VAL A 80 -27.10 -0.39 -6.98
CA VAL A 80 -26.41 0.87 -6.75
C VAL A 80 -25.78 0.86 -5.36
N THR A 81 -24.47 1.09 -5.28
CA THR A 81 -23.73 1.12 -4.01
C THR A 81 -22.89 2.40 -3.89
N PRO A 82 -22.42 2.77 -2.70
CA PRO A 82 -21.39 3.80 -2.56
C PRO A 82 -20.07 3.35 -3.22
N GLY A 83 -19.24 4.32 -3.60
CA GLY A 83 -17.84 4.07 -4.00
C GLY A 83 -17.04 3.43 -2.88
N LEU A 84 -16.10 2.55 -3.24
CA LEU A 84 -15.28 1.83 -2.26
C LEU A 84 -14.20 2.72 -1.66
N ILE A 85 -13.88 2.47 -0.41
CA ILE A 85 -12.87 3.19 0.36
C ILE A 85 -11.82 2.18 0.82
N ASP A 86 -10.56 2.44 0.48
CA ASP A 86 -9.43 1.76 1.12
C ASP A 86 -8.92 2.63 2.28
N PRO A 87 -9.13 2.24 3.54
CA PRO A 87 -8.70 3.02 4.69
C PRO A 87 -7.22 2.86 5.03
N HIS A 88 -6.46 2.04 4.30
CA HIS A 88 -5.04 1.85 4.54
C HIS A 88 -4.34 1.20 3.33
N ILE A 89 -3.58 1.98 2.57
CA ILE A 89 -2.78 1.48 1.44
C ILE A 89 -1.46 2.24 1.34
N HIS A 90 -0.43 1.56 0.83
CA HIS A 90 0.78 2.24 0.36
C HIS A 90 0.92 2.17 -1.17
N LEU A 91 0.58 3.26 -1.83
CA LEU A 91 0.51 3.46 -3.28
C LEU A 91 1.85 3.25 -3.97
N TYR A 92 2.98 3.47 -3.30
CA TYR A 92 4.29 3.26 -3.94
C TYR A 92 4.56 1.78 -4.29
N HIS A 93 3.89 0.83 -3.62
CA HIS A 93 3.95 -0.60 -3.99
C HIS A 93 3.40 -0.89 -5.37
N THR A 94 2.52 -0.02 -5.88
CA THR A 94 2.03 -0.12 -7.27
C THR A 94 3.15 0.18 -8.27
N GLN A 95 4.19 0.92 -7.86
CA GLN A 95 5.27 1.43 -8.72
C GLN A 95 4.79 2.39 -9.81
N LEU A 96 3.60 2.94 -9.64
CA LEU A 96 2.97 3.92 -10.51
C LEU A 96 3.07 5.32 -9.88
N ASN A 97 3.16 6.35 -10.71
CA ASN A 97 2.84 7.69 -10.26
C ASN A 97 1.34 7.83 -9.92
N MET A 98 0.98 8.88 -9.19
CA MET A 98 -0.36 9.00 -8.60
C MET A 98 -1.47 9.13 -9.64
N THR A 99 -1.17 9.71 -10.80
CA THR A 99 -2.11 9.77 -11.92
C THR A 99 -2.44 8.37 -12.45
N GLN A 100 -1.43 7.50 -12.58
CA GLN A 100 -1.62 6.13 -13.04
C GLN A 100 -2.21 5.23 -11.95
N VAL A 101 -1.96 5.51 -10.66
CA VAL A 101 -2.68 4.87 -9.55
C VAL A 101 -4.19 5.05 -9.71
N ALA A 102 -4.66 6.29 -9.95
CA ALA A 102 -6.07 6.56 -10.18
C ALA A 102 -6.61 5.76 -11.39
N ARG A 103 -5.84 5.67 -12.48
CA ARG A 103 -6.18 4.85 -13.66
C ARG A 103 -6.32 3.36 -13.31
N ALA A 104 -5.50 2.85 -12.41
CA ALA A 104 -5.53 1.46 -11.98
C ALA A 104 -6.70 1.16 -11.00
N LEU A 105 -7.00 2.06 -10.06
CA LEU A 105 -7.97 1.79 -8.98
C LEU A 105 -9.42 2.10 -9.36
N LEU A 106 -9.68 3.17 -10.12
CA LEU A 106 -11.05 3.59 -10.46
C LEU A 106 -11.86 2.50 -11.19
N PRO A 107 -11.29 1.71 -12.13
CA PRO A 107 -12.02 0.60 -12.76
C PRO A 107 -12.52 -0.49 -11.79
N HIS A 108 -11.89 -0.58 -10.61
CA HIS A 108 -12.25 -1.48 -9.52
C HIS A 108 -13.19 -0.84 -8.49
N GLY A 109 -13.70 0.36 -8.75
CA GLY A 109 -14.71 1.02 -7.91
C GLY A 109 -14.17 1.68 -6.65
N THR A 110 -12.86 1.65 -6.40
CA THR A 110 -12.24 2.43 -5.33
C THR A 110 -12.18 3.89 -5.73
N THR A 111 -12.88 4.74 -4.97
CA THR A 111 -12.95 6.19 -5.21
C THR A 111 -12.23 7.00 -4.14
N THR A 112 -11.83 6.36 -3.03
CA THR A 112 -11.06 6.98 -1.94
C THR A 112 -10.02 6.01 -1.39
N VAL A 113 -8.83 6.53 -1.09
CA VAL A 113 -7.75 5.81 -0.38
C VAL A 113 -7.24 6.64 0.81
N ALA A 114 -6.71 6.00 1.84
CA ALA A 114 -5.93 6.66 2.90
C ALA A 114 -4.47 6.20 2.87
N GLU A 115 -3.56 7.17 2.92
CA GLU A 115 -2.13 6.99 2.62
C GLU A 115 -1.32 8.16 3.20
N GLY A 116 -0.06 7.91 3.59
CA GLY A 116 0.89 8.94 4.01
C GLY A 116 2.13 9.15 3.13
N PHE A 117 2.36 8.33 2.12
CA PHE A 117 3.50 8.36 1.20
C PHE A 117 4.85 8.12 1.88
N TYR A 118 4.94 7.19 2.84
CA TYR A 118 6.15 7.05 3.65
C TYR A 118 7.42 6.82 2.83
N ALA A 119 7.39 5.98 1.79
CA ALA A 119 8.58 5.68 1.00
C ALA A 119 9.06 6.91 0.20
N ILE A 120 8.13 7.73 -0.29
CA ILE A 120 8.44 9.00 -0.94
C ILE A 120 9.01 9.98 0.12
N GLY A 121 8.46 9.99 1.33
CA GLY A 121 8.99 10.73 2.47
C GLY A 121 10.43 10.35 2.79
N ILE A 122 10.75 9.06 2.87
CA ILE A 122 12.11 8.55 3.11
C ILE A 122 13.09 9.07 2.05
N VAL A 123 12.68 9.10 0.77
CA VAL A 123 13.60 9.46 -0.34
C VAL A 123 13.68 10.96 -0.59
N SER A 124 12.54 11.65 -0.62
CA SER A 124 12.39 13.03 -1.11
C SER A 124 11.78 13.99 -0.08
N GLY A 125 11.55 13.52 1.15
CA GLY A 125 11.06 14.34 2.26
C GLY A 125 9.67 14.90 2.04
N VAL A 126 9.35 15.94 2.81
CA VAL A 126 8.04 16.62 2.81
C VAL A 126 7.67 17.16 1.43
N GLN A 127 8.65 17.59 0.63
CA GLN A 127 8.41 18.11 -0.72
C GLN A 127 7.90 17.02 -1.67
N GLY A 128 8.44 15.80 -1.57
CA GLY A 128 7.95 14.65 -2.34
C GLY A 128 6.52 14.28 -1.92
N ILE A 129 6.26 14.20 -0.62
CA ILE A 129 4.91 13.94 -0.06
C ILE A 129 3.91 14.95 -0.59
N ARG A 130 4.23 16.25 -0.48
CA ARG A 130 3.35 17.33 -0.94
C ARG A 130 3.11 17.24 -2.46
N PHE A 131 4.13 16.93 -3.25
CA PHE A 131 3.98 16.78 -4.69
C PHE A 131 3.01 15.66 -5.05
N CYS A 132 3.17 14.46 -4.47
CA CYS A 132 2.28 13.33 -4.70
C CYS A 132 0.85 13.61 -4.22
N LEU A 133 0.68 14.28 -3.08
CA LEU A 133 -0.61 14.72 -2.57
C LEU A 133 -1.31 15.67 -3.56
N GLU A 134 -0.61 16.65 -4.13
CA GLU A 134 -1.18 17.56 -5.12
C GLU A 134 -1.39 16.91 -6.50
N GLU A 135 -0.63 15.87 -6.84
CA GLU A 135 -0.85 15.08 -8.05
C GLU A 135 -2.14 14.24 -7.93
N ILE A 136 -2.31 13.47 -6.86
CA ILE A 136 -3.46 12.57 -6.72
C ILE A 136 -4.77 13.34 -6.61
N LYS A 137 -4.76 14.50 -5.94
CA LYS A 137 -5.91 15.40 -5.86
C LYS A 137 -6.41 15.82 -7.24
N LYS A 138 -5.53 15.88 -8.26
CA LYS A 138 -5.88 16.22 -9.66
C LYS A 138 -6.68 15.14 -10.39
N THR A 139 -6.95 14.01 -9.73
CA THR A 139 -7.67 12.86 -10.29
C THR A 139 -9.05 12.69 -9.62
N PRO A 140 -9.94 11.84 -10.17
CA PRO A 140 -11.19 11.50 -9.49
C PRO A 140 -11.01 10.63 -8.23
N LEU A 141 -9.82 10.06 -8.01
CA LEU A 141 -9.49 9.28 -6.82
C LEU A 141 -9.14 10.22 -5.66
N LYS A 142 -9.91 10.16 -4.58
CA LYS A 142 -9.67 10.97 -3.38
C LYS A 142 -8.60 10.35 -2.51
N ILE A 143 -7.91 11.21 -1.77
CA ILE A 143 -6.96 10.81 -0.75
C ILE A 143 -7.34 11.38 0.62
N VAL A 144 -7.27 10.52 1.62
CA VAL A 144 -7.32 10.87 3.04
C VAL A 144 -5.87 10.85 3.53
N PHE A 145 -5.22 12.01 3.50
CA PHE A 145 -3.80 12.08 3.84
C PHE A 145 -3.58 11.87 5.33
N LEU A 146 -2.70 10.94 5.66
CA LEU A 146 -2.24 10.65 7.02
C LEU A 146 -0.73 10.92 7.08
N ILE A 147 -0.19 11.36 8.21
CA ILE A 147 1.25 11.62 8.30
C ILE A 147 1.99 10.28 8.35
N PRO A 148 2.99 10.06 7.48
CA PRO A 148 3.63 8.77 7.32
C PRO A 148 4.62 8.50 8.46
N SER A 149 4.16 7.95 9.59
CA SER A 149 5.03 7.82 10.76
C SER A 149 6.31 7.03 10.48
N LEU A 150 6.22 5.98 9.65
CA LEU A 150 7.32 5.16 9.14
C LEU A 150 8.45 5.96 8.48
N ALA A 151 8.14 7.10 7.84
CA ALA A 151 9.16 7.94 7.21
C ALA A 151 10.07 8.65 8.21
N TYR A 152 9.59 8.88 9.44
CA TYR A 152 10.35 9.55 10.49
C TYR A 152 11.21 8.58 11.28
N TYR A 153 10.68 7.46 11.77
CA TYR A 153 11.48 6.57 12.60
C TYR A 153 12.31 5.60 11.76
N GLN A 154 11.83 5.19 10.58
CA GLN A 154 12.52 4.24 9.71
C GLN A 154 13.09 3.06 10.52
N ASN A 155 14.38 2.77 10.35
CA ASN A 155 15.07 1.70 11.06
C ASN A 155 15.94 2.22 12.22
N GLU A 156 15.58 3.36 12.83
CA GLU A 156 16.32 3.96 13.96
C GLU A 156 16.42 3.00 15.15
N ASP A 157 15.35 2.27 15.46
CA ASP A 157 15.30 1.22 16.48
C ASP A 157 16.24 0.03 16.20
N LEU A 158 16.76 -0.08 14.98
CA LEU A 158 17.76 -1.09 14.59
C LEU A 158 19.18 -0.51 14.55
N GLY A 159 19.37 0.74 14.99
CA GLY A 159 20.63 1.45 14.96
C GLY A 159 21.06 1.91 13.56
N LEU A 160 20.13 1.97 12.60
CA LEU A 160 20.41 2.43 11.24
C LEU A 160 20.15 3.94 11.13
N PRO A 161 21.05 4.69 10.47
CA PRO A 161 20.84 6.13 10.29
C PRO A 161 19.64 6.39 9.38
N LYS A 162 18.85 7.41 9.73
CA LYS A 162 17.77 7.91 8.86
C LYS A 162 18.34 8.42 7.55
N THR A 163 17.58 8.26 6.48
CA THR A 163 17.94 8.86 5.19
C THR A 163 18.08 10.39 5.31
N PRO A 164 19.01 11.04 4.56
CA PRO A 164 19.31 12.47 4.74
C PRO A 164 18.13 13.43 4.50
N LYS A 165 17.09 12.99 3.79
CA LYS A 165 15.90 13.79 3.44
C LYS A 165 14.64 13.35 4.18
N ALA A 166 14.75 12.38 5.09
CA ALA A 166 13.63 11.94 5.92
C ALA A 166 12.95 13.13 6.60
N PRO A 167 11.61 13.15 6.70
CA PRO A 167 10.92 14.16 7.50
C PRO A 167 11.40 14.13 8.95
N THR A 168 11.61 15.32 9.52
CA THR A 168 11.94 15.51 10.92
C THR A 168 10.69 15.49 11.79
N PHE A 169 10.87 15.45 13.11
CA PHE A 169 9.75 15.57 14.04
C PHE A 169 9.00 16.90 13.87
N LYS A 170 9.74 17.99 13.64
CA LYS A 170 9.15 19.31 13.37
C LYS A 170 8.28 19.29 12.11
N ASP A 171 8.75 18.65 11.04
CA ASP A 171 7.98 18.51 9.81
C ASP A 171 6.65 17.79 10.05
N PHE A 172 6.62 16.78 10.92
CA PHE A 172 5.41 16.07 11.30
C PHE A 172 4.46 16.93 12.12
N GLN A 173 4.99 17.72 13.04
CA GLN A 173 4.16 18.69 13.76
C GLN A 173 3.52 19.70 12.80
N GLU A 174 4.26 20.19 11.80
CA GLU A 174 3.73 21.11 10.79
C GLU A 174 2.73 20.43 9.85
N MET A 175 2.99 19.19 9.43
CA MET A 175 2.06 18.39 8.62
C MET A 175 0.74 18.14 9.33
N LEU A 176 0.75 17.98 10.66
CA LEU A 176 -0.49 17.89 11.45
C LEU A 176 -1.33 19.16 11.34
N ASP A 177 -0.74 20.31 11.04
CA ASP A 177 -1.50 21.56 10.88
C ASP A 177 -1.97 21.78 9.43
N TRP A 178 -1.65 20.87 8.51
CA TRP A 178 -2.18 20.93 7.14
C TRP A 178 -3.68 20.67 7.16
N THR A 179 -4.42 21.48 6.39
CA THR A 179 -5.88 21.35 6.21
C THR A 179 -6.29 20.01 5.60
N ASP A 180 -5.40 19.35 4.86
CA ASP A 180 -5.66 18.05 4.24
C ASP A 180 -5.32 16.85 5.15
N CYS A 181 -4.65 17.09 6.28
CA CYS A 181 -4.17 16.01 7.15
C CYS A 181 -5.28 15.50 8.07
N HIS A 182 -5.58 14.21 8.00
CA HIS A 182 -6.64 13.57 8.79
C HIS A 182 -6.12 12.83 10.02
N GLY A 183 -4.80 12.62 10.14
CA GLY A 183 -4.26 11.82 11.22
C GLY A 183 -2.82 11.38 11.04
N ILE A 184 -2.46 10.37 11.84
CA ILE A 184 -1.17 9.69 11.83
C ILE A 184 -1.37 8.30 11.22
N GLU A 185 -0.55 7.96 10.25
CA GLU A 185 -0.45 6.64 9.63
C GLU A 185 0.36 5.71 10.54
N GLU A 186 -0.17 4.53 10.86
CA GLU A 186 0.55 3.39 11.45
C GLU A 186 1.46 3.75 12.64
N ALA A 187 0.88 4.29 13.71
CA ALA A 187 1.71 4.75 14.83
C ALA A 187 2.57 3.60 15.41
N PRO A 188 3.91 3.75 15.51
CA PRO A 188 4.82 2.64 15.82
C PRO A 188 4.67 2.15 17.25
N TYR A 189 4.33 0.87 17.42
CA TYR A 189 4.01 0.38 18.75
C TYR A 189 5.25 0.28 19.65
N THR A 190 6.45 -0.01 19.11
CA THR A 190 7.67 -0.09 19.93
C THR A 190 7.95 1.24 20.61
N PHE A 191 7.91 2.33 19.86
CA PHE A 191 8.11 3.69 20.34
C PHE A 191 7.03 4.11 21.34
N ILE A 192 5.78 3.69 21.12
CA ILE A 192 4.67 3.99 22.03
C ILE A 192 4.84 3.27 23.37
N LEU A 193 5.12 1.97 23.36
CA LEU A 193 5.31 1.19 24.58
C LEU A 193 6.54 1.67 25.37
N ASN A 194 7.57 2.15 24.67
CA ASN A 194 8.76 2.77 25.27
C ASN A 194 8.59 4.27 25.61
N LYS A 195 7.40 4.85 25.36
CA LYS A 195 7.05 6.25 25.66
C LYS A 195 8.02 7.26 25.02
N HIS A 196 8.38 7.04 23.76
CA HIS A 196 9.26 7.95 23.04
C HIS A 196 8.68 9.38 23.00
N PRO A 197 9.39 10.40 23.50
CA PRO A 197 8.81 11.72 23.78
C PRO A 197 8.21 12.40 22.54
N ASP A 198 8.89 12.31 21.39
CA ASP A 198 8.42 12.90 20.14
C ASP A 198 7.10 12.26 19.67
N ILE A 199 7.02 10.93 19.71
CA ILE A 199 5.85 10.18 19.24
C ILE A 199 4.64 10.46 20.15
N ILE A 200 4.84 10.42 21.47
CA ILE A 200 3.78 10.74 22.44
C ILE A 200 3.28 12.18 22.24
N SER A 201 4.19 13.14 22.07
CA SER A 201 3.84 14.55 21.80
C SER A 201 3.04 14.72 20.50
N LEU A 202 3.41 13.99 19.44
CA LEU A 202 2.69 14.00 18.16
C LEU A 202 1.26 13.48 18.32
N ILE A 203 1.10 12.35 18.99
CA ILE A 203 -0.19 11.71 19.27
C ILE A 203 -1.07 12.66 20.09
N GLU A 204 -0.55 13.24 21.16
CA GLU A 204 -1.32 14.17 21.98
C GLU A 204 -1.79 15.38 21.18
N LYS A 205 -0.95 15.92 20.29
CA LYS A 205 -1.33 16.99 19.37
C LYS A 205 -2.45 16.55 18.44
N ALA A 206 -2.32 15.40 17.78
CA ALA A 206 -3.34 14.85 16.89
C ALA A 206 -4.67 14.64 17.61
N THR A 207 -4.64 14.08 18.82
CA THR A 207 -5.82 13.88 19.68
C THR A 207 -6.51 15.19 20.02
N ARG A 208 -5.77 16.23 20.44
CA ARG A 208 -6.34 17.57 20.71
C ARG A 208 -7.00 18.20 19.48
N GLN A 209 -6.50 17.89 18.29
CA GLN A 209 -7.07 18.35 17.02
C GLN A 209 -8.24 17.47 16.52
N GLY A 210 -8.61 16.41 17.25
CA GLY A 210 -9.65 15.47 16.84
C GLY A 210 -9.26 14.54 15.69
N LYS A 211 -7.98 14.55 15.30
CA LYS A 211 -7.42 13.73 14.22
C LYS A 211 -7.30 12.27 14.63
N ILE A 212 -7.05 11.42 13.65
CA ILE A 212 -7.07 9.96 13.83
C ILE A 212 -5.66 9.46 14.08
N ILE A 213 -5.53 8.47 14.96
CA ILE A 213 -4.32 7.66 15.07
C ILE A 213 -4.67 6.28 14.52
N THR A 214 -4.17 5.98 13.33
CA THR A 214 -4.27 4.64 12.74
C THR A 214 -3.13 3.78 13.26
N GLY A 215 -3.33 2.46 13.31
CA GLY A 215 -2.42 1.57 14.02
C GLY A 215 -1.83 0.45 13.17
N HIS A 216 -0.71 -0.06 13.68
CA HIS A 216 0.06 -1.20 13.22
C HIS A 216 0.41 -1.99 14.50
N ALA A 217 -0.42 -2.97 14.87
CA ALA A 217 -0.33 -3.67 16.16
C ALA A 217 0.12 -5.13 15.99
N SER A 218 1.07 -5.36 15.09
CA SER A 218 1.58 -6.70 14.77
C SER A 218 2.09 -7.41 16.03
N GLY A 219 1.61 -8.63 16.27
CA GLY A 219 1.98 -9.45 17.43
C GLY A 219 1.51 -8.94 18.80
N LEU A 220 0.85 -7.78 18.90
CA LEU A 220 0.35 -7.27 20.17
C LEU A 220 -0.91 -8.02 20.64
N SER A 221 -0.93 -8.32 21.94
CA SER A 221 -2.06 -8.90 22.67
C SER A 221 -2.06 -8.42 24.13
N GLY A 222 -3.16 -8.67 24.85
CA GLY A 222 -3.25 -8.43 26.29
C GLY A 222 -2.86 -7.00 26.70
N GLY A 223 -1.93 -6.87 27.64
CA GLY A 223 -1.51 -5.57 28.18
C GLY A 223 -0.89 -4.64 27.15
N GLY A 224 -0.13 -5.17 26.18
CA GLY A 224 0.50 -4.36 25.11
C GLY A 224 -0.55 -3.76 24.18
N LEU A 225 -1.53 -4.57 23.77
CA LEU A 225 -2.65 -4.11 22.95
C LEU A 225 -3.51 -3.09 23.70
N ASN A 226 -3.79 -3.32 24.99
CA ASN A 226 -4.51 -2.36 25.83
C ASN A 226 -3.78 -1.02 25.95
N ALA A 227 -2.45 -1.03 26.15
CA ALA A 227 -1.66 0.19 26.21
C ALA A 227 -1.69 0.96 24.88
N TYR A 228 -1.62 0.24 23.76
CA TYR A 228 -1.67 0.82 22.41
C TYR A 228 -3.01 1.51 22.12
N ILE A 229 -4.12 0.87 22.48
CA ILE A 229 -5.47 1.46 22.34
C ILE A 229 -5.65 2.63 23.32
N ALA A 230 -5.21 2.48 24.58
CA ALA A 230 -5.33 3.53 25.60
C ALA A 230 -4.54 4.80 25.24
N MET A 231 -3.46 4.67 24.47
CA MET A 231 -2.72 5.81 23.92
C MET A 231 -3.56 6.60 22.90
N GLY A 232 -4.42 5.93 22.15
CA GLY A 232 -5.29 6.57 21.15
C GLY A 232 -5.35 5.88 19.78
N ALA A 233 -4.60 4.78 19.55
CA ALA A 233 -4.70 4.02 18.31
C ALA A 233 -6.13 3.45 18.16
N SER A 234 -6.75 3.74 17.02
CA SER A 234 -8.19 3.51 16.81
C SER A 234 -8.51 2.27 15.97
N ASN A 235 -7.52 1.76 15.23
CA ASN A 235 -7.67 0.64 14.32
C ASN A 235 -6.35 -0.10 14.11
N ASP A 236 -6.42 -1.33 13.62
CA ASP A 236 -5.28 -2.16 13.27
C ASP A 236 -5.54 -2.97 11.99
N HIS A 237 -4.52 -3.07 11.14
CA HIS A 237 -4.54 -3.88 9.92
C HIS A 237 -3.63 -5.13 10.00
N GLU A 238 -2.88 -5.31 11.09
CA GLU A 238 -1.94 -6.42 11.28
C GLU A 238 -2.54 -7.70 11.85
N CYS A 239 -3.87 -7.75 11.95
CA CYS A 239 -4.59 -8.92 12.41
C CYS A 239 -4.61 -10.03 11.33
N THR A 240 -4.17 -11.25 11.69
CA THR A 240 -4.05 -12.37 10.74
C THR A 240 -4.96 -13.56 11.04
N THR A 241 -5.61 -13.56 12.21
CA THR A 241 -6.53 -14.62 12.64
C THR A 241 -7.86 -14.09 13.15
N ALA A 242 -8.91 -14.91 13.09
CA ALA A 242 -10.22 -14.56 13.67
C ALA A 242 -10.14 -14.32 15.19
N ALA A 243 -9.28 -15.05 15.91
CA ALA A 243 -9.13 -14.89 17.36
C ALA A 243 -8.54 -13.52 17.73
N GLU A 244 -7.49 -13.09 17.02
CA GLU A 244 -6.89 -11.75 17.15
C GLU A 244 -7.91 -10.64 16.84
N ALA A 245 -8.73 -10.85 15.81
CA ALA A 245 -9.74 -9.88 15.40
C ALA A 245 -10.82 -9.72 16.47
N LEU A 246 -11.24 -10.84 17.07
CA LEU A 246 -12.19 -10.85 18.19
C LEU A 246 -11.61 -10.17 19.43
N GLU A 247 -10.33 -10.39 19.75
CA GLU A 247 -9.67 -9.70 20.87
C GLU A 247 -9.73 -8.19 20.69
N ARG A 248 -9.29 -7.68 19.53
CA ARG A 248 -9.29 -6.26 19.17
C ARG A 248 -10.69 -5.64 19.22
N ALA A 249 -11.65 -6.29 18.56
CA ALA A 249 -13.03 -5.80 18.52
C ALA A 249 -13.69 -5.75 19.91
N ARG A 250 -13.41 -6.73 20.79
CA ARG A 250 -13.97 -6.77 22.16
C ARG A 250 -13.51 -5.62 23.06
N ILE A 251 -12.33 -5.09 22.81
CA ILE A 251 -11.77 -3.95 23.56
C ILE A 251 -11.87 -2.63 22.79
N GLY A 252 -12.71 -2.59 21.74
CA GLY A 252 -13.11 -1.35 21.07
C GLY A 252 -12.23 -0.88 19.92
N MET A 253 -11.25 -1.68 19.49
CA MET A 253 -10.41 -1.36 18.34
C MET A 253 -11.08 -1.83 17.05
N ARG A 254 -11.07 -1.00 16.00
CA ARG A 254 -11.54 -1.41 14.66
C ARG A 254 -10.48 -2.29 13.97
N VAL A 255 -10.92 -3.31 13.25
CA VAL A 255 -10.08 -4.25 12.50
C VAL A 255 -10.18 -3.92 11.02
N ILE A 256 -9.03 -3.80 10.36
CA ILE A 256 -8.93 -3.65 8.92
C ILE A 256 -8.35 -4.96 8.37
N ILE A 257 -9.09 -5.63 7.49
CA ILE A 257 -8.71 -6.95 6.99
C ILE A 257 -8.02 -6.81 5.62
N ARG A 258 -6.80 -7.34 5.51
CA ARG A 258 -5.95 -7.20 4.32
C ARG A 258 -6.27 -8.21 3.22
N GLN A 259 -6.27 -7.73 1.99
CA GLN A 259 -6.23 -8.53 0.76
C GLN A 259 -5.32 -7.85 -0.28
N GLY A 260 -4.02 -7.96 -0.05
CA GLY A 260 -2.94 -7.41 -0.87
C GLY A 260 -2.13 -8.47 -1.63
N SER A 261 -0.99 -8.05 -2.17
CA SER A 261 0.04 -8.95 -2.73
C SER A 261 0.98 -9.52 -1.66
N ALA A 262 1.15 -8.83 -0.52
CA ALA A 262 1.95 -9.33 0.63
C ALA A 262 1.15 -10.24 1.56
N ALA A 263 -0.10 -9.86 1.82
CA ALA A 263 -0.93 -10.38 2.89
C ALA A 263 -2.34 -10.64 2.37
N THR A 264 -2.86 -11.84 2.58
CA THR A 264 -4.17 -12.31 2.08
C THR A 264 -4.99 -12.89 3.23
N ASP A 265 -5.39 -12.00 4.15
CA ASP A 265 -5.92 -12.37 5.46
C ASP A 265 -7.44 -12.55 5.47
N VAL A 266 -8.17 -12.06 4.45
CA VAL A 266 -9.64 -12.12 4.38
C VAL A 266 -10.19 -13.51 4.67
N VAL A 267 -9.63 -14.55 4.06
CA VAL A 267 -10.09 -15.94 4.25
C VAL A 267 -10.04 -16.39 5.71
N LYS A 268 -9.04 -15.93 6.48
CA LYS A 268 -8.84 -16.33 7.88
C LYS A 268 -9.60 -15.43 8.83
N VAL A 269 -9.55 -14.12 8.61
CA VAL A 269 -10.05 -13.11 9.55
C VAL A 269 -11.56 -12.92 9.43
N VAL A 270 -12.14 -13.04 8.23
CA VAL A 270 -13.60 -12.91 8.03
C VAL A 270 -14.41 -13.95 8.81
N LYS A 271 -13.78 -15.05 9.23
CA LYS A 271 -14.37 -16.06 10.13
C LYS A 271 -14.83 -15.47 11.45
N ALA A 272 -14.22 -14.37 11.92
CA ALA A 272 -14.71 -13.62 13.07
C ALA A 272 -16.16 -13.12 12.87
N LEU A 273 -16.59 -12.87 11.63
CA LEU A 273 -17.94 -12.43 11.28
C LEU A 273 -18.85 -13.57 10.85
N THR A 274 -18.33 -14.58 10.15
CA THR A 274 -19.15 -15.68 9.63
C THR A 274 -19.42 -16.77 10.67
N GLU A 275 -18.52 -16.95 11.64
CA GLU A 275 -18.61 -18.00 12.68
C GLU A 275 -19.00 -17.44 14.06
N HIS A 276 -18.99 -16.11 14.23
CA HIS A 276 -19.37 -15.45 15.48
C HIS A 276 -20.30 -14.27 15.25
N ASN A 277 -21.19 -13.99 16.21
CA ASN A 277 -22.12 -12.88 16.14
C ASN A 277 -21.47 -11.58 16.61
N VAL A 278 -20.59 -11.01 15.78
CA VAL A 278 -19.88 -9.75 16.05
C VAL A 278 -20.49 -8.62 15.24
N ASN A 279 -20.52 -7.41 15.81
CA ASN A 279 -20.97 -6.23 15.09
C ASN A 279 -20.03 -5.91 13.90
N PRO A 280 -20.50 -5.99 12.64
CA PRO A 280 -19.66 -5.76 11.47
C PRO A 280 -19.11 -4.34 11.38
N LYS A 281 -19.70 -3.37 12.09
CA LYS A 281 -19.25 -1.95 12.15
C LYS A 281 -17.77 -1.79 12.55
N TYR A 282 -17.22 -2.76 13.28
CA TYR A 282 -15.81 -2.75 13.69
C TYR A 282 -14.86 -3.27 12.63
N PHE A 283 -15.34 -3.67 11.46
CA PHE A 283 -14.52 -4.29 10.43
C PHE A 283 -14.57 -3.49 9.13
N SER A 284 -13.41 -3.33 8.52
CA SER A 284 -13.19 -2.75 7.19
C SER A 284 -12.22 -3.62 6.39
N PHE A 285 -12.04 -3.34 5.10
CA PHE A 285 -11.05 -4.00 4.26
C PHE A 285 -9.96 -3.02 3.85
N CYS A 286 -8.75 -3.52 3.58
CA CYS A 286 -7.72 -2.74 2.90
C CYS A 286 -6.86 -3.62 1.98
N ALA A 287 -6.09 -2.98 1.11
CA ALA A 287 -5.09 -3.69 0.32
C ALA A 287 -3.70 -3.68 0.99
N ASP A 288 -3.36 -2.66 1.80
CA ASP A 288 -2.05 -2.45 2.44
C ASP A 288 -0.93 -2.42 1.37
N VAL A 289 -0.37 -3.59 1.04
CA VAL A 289 0.60 -3.78 -0.03
C VAL A 289 -0.10 -4.32 -1.27
N ALA A 290 -0.20 -3.52 -2.33
CA ALA A 290 -0.79 -3.93 -3.60
C ALA A 290 0.12 -3.61 -4.79
N SER A 291 0.66 -4.64 -5.43
CA SER A 291 1.36 -4.46 -6.71
C SER A 291 0.39 -4.16 -7.86
N THR A 292 0.87 -3.48 -8.90
CA THR A 292 0.06 -3.17 -10.10
C THR A 292 -0.53 -4.42 -10.73
N LEU A 293 0.24 -5.52 -10.82
CA LEU A 293 -0.28 -6.77 -11.37
C LEU A 293 -1.36 -7.40 -10.49
N LYS A 294 -1.29 -7.27 -9.15
CA LYS A 294 -2.37 -7.68 -8.25
C LYS A 294 -3.65 -6.91 -8.58
N ILE A 295 -3.56 -5.59 -8.63
CA ILE A 295 -4.72 -4.72 -8.91
C ILE A 295 -5.36 -5.10 -10.24
N ILE A 296 -4.57 -5.17 -11.32
CA ILE A 296 -5.11 -5.42 -12.67
C ILE A 296 -5.66 -6.83 -12.86
N ARG A 297 -5.07 -7.85 -12.21
CA ARG A 297 -5.47 -9.25 -12.41
C ARG A 297 -6.59 -9.70 -11.47
N THR A 298 -6.55 -9.28 -10.21
CA THR A 298 -7.47 -9.78 -9.18
C THR A 298 -8.37 -8.69 -8.62
N GLY A 299 -7.94 -7.44 -8.64
CA GLY A 299 -8.70 -6.29 -8.15
C GLY A 299 -8.11 -5.65 -6.89
N HIS A 300 -8.86 -4.73 -6.33
CA HIS A 300 -8.53 -3.92 -5.18
C HIS A 300 -9.46 -4.23 -4.00
N ILE A 301 -10.25 -3.28 -3.50
CA ILE A 301 -11.25 -3.53 -2.44
C ILE A 301 -12.42 -4.38 -2.95
N ASP A 302 -12.72 -4.32 -4.25
CA ASP A 302 -13.69 -5.22 -4.88
C ASP A 302 -13.27 -6.70 -4.76
N ASP A 303 -11.96 -7.00 -4.73
CA ASP A 303 -11.45 -8.34 -4.46
C ASP A 303 -11.72 -8.76 -3.01
N CYS A 304 -11.51 -7.86 -2.04
CA CYS A 304 -11.83 -8.12 -0.63
C CYS A 304 -13.29 -8.54 -0.47
N ILE A 305 -14.22 -7.83 -1.14
CA ILE A 305 -15.65 -8.14 -1.12
C ILE A 305 -15.90 -9.52 -1.73
N ARG A 306 -15.38 -9.79 -2.94
CA ARG A 306 -15.58 -11.09 -3.60
C ARG A 306 -15.06 -12.25 -2.74
N VAL A 307 -13.86 -12.11 -2.19
CA VAL A 307 -13.26 -13.14 -1.33
C VAL A 307 -14.10 -13.32 -0.06
N ALA A 308 -14.50 -12.25 0.62
CA ALA A 308 -15.33 -12.34 1.83
C ALA A 308 -16.70 -13.00 1.56
N VAL A 309 -17.37 -12.61 0.47
CA VAL A 309 -18.64 -13.21 0.06
C VAL A 309 -18.46 -14.70 -0.28
N SER A 310 -17.36 -15.08 -0.93
CA SER A 310 -17.04 -16.50 -1.19
C SER A 310 -16.85 -17.32 0.09
N GLN A 311 -16.51 -16.68 1.21
CA GLN A 311 -16.42 -17.30 2.54
C GLN A 311 -17.75 -17.28 3.31
N GLY A 312 -18.84 -16.82 2.71
CA GLY A 312 -20.17 -16.81 3.30
C GLY A 312 -20.58 -15.50 3.98
N LEU A 313 -19.80 -14.42 3.84
CA LEU A 313 -20.21 -13.11 4.34
C LEU A 313 -21.38 -12.57 3.52
N ASN A 314 -22.37 -11.97 4.19
CA ASN A 314 -23.49 -11.30 3.51
C ASN A 314 -22.95 -10.16 2.60
N PRO A 315 -23.31 -10.11 1.30
CA PRO A 315 -22.81 -9.09 0.38
C PRO A 315 -23.09 -7.64 0.81
N ILE A 316 -24.24 -7.36 1.46
CA ILE A 316 -24.56 -6.01 1.95
C ILE A 316 -23.59 -5.62 3.07
N ILE A 317 -23.26 -6.56 3.96
CA ILE A 317 -22.26 -6.35 5.02
C ILE A 317 -20.87 -6.14 4.42
N ALA A 318 -20.48 -6.93 3.41
CA ALA A 318 -19.21 -6.73 2.72
C ALA A 318 -19.11 -5.33 2.09
N VAL A 319 -20.19 -4.83 1.47
CA VAL A 319 -20.25 -3.45 0.96
C VAL A 319 -20.18 -2.43 2.10
N GLN A 320 -20.90 -2.64 3.20
CA GLN A 320 -20.86 -1.76 4.36
C GLN A 320 -19.44 -1.64 4.94
N MET A 321 -18.70 -2.76 5.03
CA MET A 321 -17.29 -2.80 5.46
C MET A 321 -16.37 -2.02 4.51
N ALA A 322 -16.62 -2.12 3.21
CA ALA A 322 -15.85 -1.44 2.16
C ALA A 322 -16.23 0.03 1.94
N THR A 323 -17.30 0.53 2.58
CA THR A 323 -17.78 1.91 2.41
C THR A 323 -18.02 2.61 3.75
N LEU A 324 -19.15 2.38 4.42
CA LEU A 324 -19.57 3.15 5.57
C LEU A 324 -18.62 2.95 6.76
N ASN A 325 -18.22 1.71 7.03
CA ASN A 325 -17.34 1.40 8.16
C ASN A 325 -15.95 2.01 7.96
N ALA A 326 -15.42 1.96 6.73
CA ALA A 326 -14.16 2.60 6.37
C ALA A 326 -14.26 4.13 6.49
N ALA A 327 -15.36 4.74 6.06
CA ALA A 327 -15.56 6.18 6.19
C ALA A 327 -15.65 6.62 7.66
N GLU A 328 -16.37 5.90 8.50
CA GLU A 328 -16.47 6.22 9.94
C GLU A 328 -15.14 5.98 10.67
N LEU A 329 -14.41 4.92 10.31
CA LEU A 329 -13.07 4.64 10.84
C LEU A 329 -12.15 5.83 10.59
N LEU A 330 -12.26 6.43 9.40
CA LEU A 330 -11.52 7.61 8.97
C LEU A 330 -12.20 8.95 9.33
N LYS A 331 -13.32 8.95 10.08
CA LYS A 331 -14.11 10.15 10.45
C LYS A 331 -14.50 11.06 9.27
N ILE A 332 -14.71 10.46 8.10
CA ILE A 332 -15.09 11.11 6.84
C ILE A 332 -16.48 10.68 6.35
N ASP A 333 -17.23 9.97 7.20
CA ASP A 333 -18.59 9.49 6.92
C ASP A 333 -19.59 10.62 6.69
N HIS A 334 -19.30 11.86 7.11
CA HIS A 334 -20.14 13.01 6.76
C HIS A 334 -20.03 13.40 5.28
N GLU A 335 -18.94 13.02 4.59
CA GLU A 335 -18.69 13.36 3.18
C GLU A 335 -18.97 12.18 2.24
N ILE A 336 -18.60 10.95 2.62
CA ILE A 336 -18.65 9.76 1.76
C ILE A 336 -19.14 8.50 2.51
N GLY A 337 -18.99 7.32 1.89
CA GLY A 337 -19.27 6.00 2.50
C GLY A 337 -20.73 5.53 2.42
N SER A 338 -21.66 6.38 2.00
CA SER A 338 -23.06 5.99 1.76
C SER A 338 -23.73 6.83 0.65
N ILE A 339 -24.79 6.30 0.05
CA ILE A 339 -25.66 7.08 -0.84
C ILE A 339 -26.68 7.84 0.00
N ALA A 340 -26.40 9.11 0.30
CA ALA A 340 -27.29 9.96 1.10
C ALA A 340 -27.21 11.43 0.64
N PRO A 341 -28.30 12.22 0.74
CA PRO A 341 -28.28 13.63 0.40
C PRO A 341 -27.17 14.40 1.12
N GLY A 342 -26.51 15.29 0.39
CA GLY A 342 -25.39 16.11 0.87
C GLY A 342 -24.02 15.46 0.77
N LYS A 343 -23.91 14.14 0.59
CA LYS A 343 -22.63 13.44 0.42
C LYS A 343 -22.09 13.58 -1.01
N ILE A 344 -20.79 13.36 -1.18
CA ILE A 344 -20.16 13.28 -2.51
C ILE A 344 -20.79 12.13 -3.28
N ALA A 345 -21.10 12.38 -4.55
CA ALA A 345 -21.64 11.40 -5.47
C ALA A 345 -20.52 10.47 -5.99
N ASP A 346 -20.03 9.62 -5.10
CA ASP A 346 -19.20 8.46 -5.41
C ASP A 346 -20.08 7.21 -5.39
N ILE A 347 -20.38 6.68 -6.56
CA ILE A 347 -21.45 5.70 -6.76
C ILE A 347 -20.99 4.61 -7.72
N LEU A 348 -21.25 3.36 -7.38
CA LEU A 348 -21.02 2.21 -8.24
C LEU A 348 -22.35 1.67 -8.74
N ILE A 349 -22.37 1.26 -10.00
CA ILE A 349 -23.50 0.53 -10.59
C ILE A 349 -23.02 -0.90 -10.87
N LEU A 350 -23.65 -1.89 -10.23
CA LEU A 350 -23.27 -3.29 -10.33
C LEU A 350 -24.28 -4.09 -11.15
N ASP A 351 -23.77 -4.96 -12.02
CA ASP A 351 -24.60 -5.95 -12.71
C ASP A 351 -25.06 -7.05 -11.74
N ASP A 352 -24.21 -7.41 -10.78
CA ASP A 352 -24.50 -8.44 -9.78
C ASP A 352 -23.78 -8.12 -8.46
N LEU A 353 -24.51 -8.22 -7.36
CA LEU A 353 -24.01 -7.89 -6.02
C LEU A 353 -23.14 -9.01 -5.45
N SER A 354 -23.44 -10.28 -5.75
CA SER A 354 -22.75 -11.43 -5.14
C SER A 354 -21.35 -11.63 -5.71
N SER A 355 -21.20 -11.58 -7.03
CA SER A 355 -19.92 -11.56 -7.74
C SER A 355 -19.25 -10.18 -7.76
N PHE A 356 -19.96 -9.16 -7.25
CA PHE A 356 -19.51 -7.77 -7.20
C PHE A 356 -19.06 -7.22 -8.56
N LYS A 357 -19.82 -7.50 -9.62
CA LYS A 357 -19.49 -7.12 -10.99
C LYS A 357 -19.83 -5.65 -11.25
N ILE A 358 -18.81 -4.79 -11.24
CA ILE A 358 -18.95 -3.34 -11.49
C ILE A 358 -19.16 -3.08 -12.98
N SER A 359 -20.20 -2.31 -13.31
CA SER A 359 -20.51 -1.88 -14.68
C SER A 359 -20.18 -0.41 -14.93
N MET A 360 -20.36 0.44 -13.92
CA MET A 360 -20.07 1.87 -14.00
C MET A 360 -19.54 2.38 -12.67
N VAL A 361 -18.67 3.40 -12.74
CA VAL A 361 -18.17 4.15 -11.58
C VAL A 361 -18.43 5.62 -11.83
N ILE A 362 -19.14 6.24 -10.89
CA ILE A 362 -19.34 7.67 -10.78
C ILE A 362 -18.44 8.14 -9.64
N ALA A 363 -17.58 9.12 -9.90
CA ALA A 363 -16.75 9.77 -8.89
C ALA A 363 -16.95 11.28 -9.00
N ASN A 364 -17.14 11.95 -7.86
CA ASN A 364 -17.44 13.39 -7.82
C ASN A 364 -18.63 13.78 -8.74
N GLY A 365 -19.66 12.94 -8.79
CA GLY A 365 -20.85 13.16 -9.62
C GLY A 365 -20.65 12.99 -11.13
N GLN A 366 -19.46 12.57 -11.56
CA GLN A 366 -19.13 12.34 -12.97
C GLN A 366 -18.96 10.84 -13.26
N LEU A 367 -19.52 10.37 -14.37
CA LEU A 367 -19.29 9.01 -14.85
C LEU A 367 -17.83 8.88 -15.34
N VAL A 368 -16.99 8.21 -14.57
CA VAL A 368 -15.55 8.08 -14.83
C VAL A 368 -15.15 6.73 -15.41
N VAL A 369 -15.92 5.67 -15.15
CA VAL A 369 -15.69 4.34 -15.74
C VAL A 369 -17.00 3.79 -16.29
N LYS A 370 -16.93 3.14 -17.46
CA LYS A 370 -17.99 2.29 -17.99
C LYS A 370 -17.38 1.04 -18.60
N GLU A 371 -17.92 -0.13 -18.23
CA GLU A 371 -17.45 -1.44 -18.75
C GLU A 371 -15.93 -1.60 -18.62
N SER A 372 -15.42 -1.33 -17.41
CA SER A 372 -13.98 -1.38 -17.06
C SER A 372 -13.07 -0.39 -17.82
N LYS A 373 -13.63 0.49 -18.66
CA LYS A 373 -12.87 1.52 -19.38
C LYS A 373 -12.99 2.85 -18.67
N LEU A 374 -11.85 3.47 -18.38
CA LEU A 374 -11.78 4.85 -17.90
C LEU A 374 -12.21 5.80 -19.02
N LEU A 375 -13.15 6.70 -18.72
CA LEU A 375 -13.72 7.65 -19.67
C LEU A 375 -13.11 9.06 -19.56
N VAL A 376 -12.40 9.33 -18.46
CA VAL A 376 -11.72 10.61 -18.24
C VAL A 376 -10.27 10.54 -18.70
N GLU A 377 -9.80 11.62 -19.30
CA GLU A 377 -8.39 11.78 -19.61
C GLU A 377 -7.63 12.18 -18.35
N LEU A 378 -6.62 11.40 -17.98
CA LEU A 378 -5.72 11.70 -16.88
C LEU A 378 -4.32 11.90 -17.44
N LYS A 379 -3.75 13.08 -17.21
CA LYS A 379 -2.40 13.45 -17.66
C LYS A 379 -1.47 13.56 -16.47
N SER A 380 -0.41 12.76 -16.48
CA SER A 380 0.65 12.85 -15.47
C SER A 380 1.33 14.23 -15.56
N PRO A 381 1.65 14.87 -14.42
CA PRO A 381 2.34 16.15 -14.41
C PRO A 381 3.80 16.01 -14.87
N GLU A 382 4.45 17.14 -15.12
CA GLU A 382 5.90 17.16 -15.17
C GLU A 382 6.47 17.01 -13.76
N TYR A 383 7.41 16.08 -13.60
CA TYR A 383 8.03 15.80 -12.31
C TYR A 383 9.27 16.67 -12.10
N PRO A 384 9.46 17.25 -10.90
CA PRO A 384 10.62 18.08 -10.60
C PRO A 384 11.90 17.23 -10.52
N LYS A 385 13.04 17.84 -10.86
CA LYS A 385 14.35 17.18 -10.90
C LYS A 385 14.72 16.44 -9.62
N PHE A 386 14.29 16.94 -8.45
CA PHE A 386 14.62 16.32 -7.16
C PHE A 386 14.03 14.90 -7.00
N MET A 387 13.02 14.52 -7.80
CA MET A 387 12.47 13.17 -7.80
C MET A 387 13.28 12.21 -8.68
N TYR A 388 13.90 12.65 -9.77
CA TYR A 388 14.67 11.77 -10.67
C TYR A 388 16.06 11.38 -10.14
N ASP A 389 16.78 12.32 -9.53
CA ASP A 389 18.21 12.17 -9.19
C ASP A 389 18.42 11.62 -7.76
N THR A 390 17.84 10.46 -7.48
CA THR A 390 17.74 9.88 -6.12
C THR A 390 18.51 8.58 -5.92
N VAL A 391 18.93 7.91 -6.99
CA VAL A 391 19.66 6.62 -6.92
C VAL A 391 21.12 6.84 -7.26
N LYS A 392 21.95 6.94 -6.21
CA LYS A 392 23.37 7.29 -6.35
C LYS A 392 24.26 6.26 -5.69
N LEU A 393 25.35 5.92 -6.36
CA LEU A 393 26.42 5.11 -5.79
C LEU A 393 27.61 6.00 -5.48
N LYS A 394 28.34 5.71 -4.40
CA LYS A 394 29.60 6.41 -4.07
C LYS A 394 30.61 6.33 -5.23
N ARG A 395 30.66 5.18 -5.88
CA ARG A 395 31.47 4.87 -7.06
C ARG A 395 30.82 3.74 -7.86
N THR A 396 31.26 3.52 -9.09
CA THR A 396 30.99 2.28 -9.81
C THR A 396 31.50 1.09 -8.99
N LEU A 397 30.64 0.09 -8.79
CA LEU A 397 30.98 -1.11 -8.04
C LEU A 397 31.72 -2.11 -8.93
N GLU A 398 32.51 -2.96 -8.29
CA GLU A 398 33.27 -4.04 -8.90
C GLU A 398 32.84 -5.39 -8.29
N PRO A 399 33.00 -6.53 -9.00
CA PRO A 399 32.57 -7.84 -8.49
C PRO A 399 33.14 -8.20 -7.12
N LYS A 400 34.38 -7.79 -6.83
CA LYS A 400 35.05 -8.00 -5.54
C LYS A 400 34.30 -7.38 -4.35
N ASP A 401 33.46 -6.36 -4.60
CA ASP A 401 32.68 -5.71 -3.56
C ASP A 401 31.63 -6.66 -2.94
N PHE A 402 31.19 -7.68 -3.70
CA PHE A 402 30.19 -8.69 -3.33
C PHE A 402 30.82 -10.00 -2.80
N GLU A 403 32.15 -10.11 -2.79
CA GLU A 403 32.84 -11.27 -2.22
C GLU A 403 32.61 -11.36 -0.71
N ILE A 404 32.34 -12.57 -0.21
CA ILE A 404 32.19 -12.86 1.21
C ILE A 404 33.39 -13.70 1.63
N GLY A 405 34.31 -13.10 2.38
CA GLY A 405 35.50 -13.78 2.88
C GLY A 405 35.16 -14.77 4.01
N ALA A 406 35.85 -15.90 4.04
CA ALA A 406 35.84 -16.84 5.15
C ALA A 406 37.02 -16.59 6.11
N PRO A 407 36.93 -16.99 7.39
CA PRO A 407 38.06 -17.01 8.29
C PRO A 407 39.21 -17.85 7.73
N LYS A 408 40.45 -17.46 8.03
CA LYS A 408 41.65 -18.18 7.58
C LYS A 408 41.62 -19.64 8.06
N ASP A 409 42.17 -20.53 7.23
CA ASP A 409 42.37 -21.96 7.51
C ASP A 409 41.11 -22.80 7.78
N ARG A 410 39.91 -22.24 7.50
CA ARG A 410 38.65 -22.98 7.56
C ARG A 410 38.30 -23.57 6.19
N ARG A 411 37.93 -24.85 6.18
CA ARG A 411 37.37 -25.53 4.99
C ARG A 411 35.85 -25.40 4.92
N GLU A 412 35.22 -25.18 6.06
CA GLU A 412 33.79 -24.96 6.21
C GLU A 412 33.51 -24.01 7.37
N VAL A 413 32.39 -23.30 7.26
CA VAL A 413 31.86 -22.40 8.29
C VAL A 413 30.35 -22.50 8.34
N THR A 414 29.77 -22.20 9.49
CA THR A 414 28.31 -22.05 9.62
C THR A 414 27.94 -20.58 9.47
N VAL A 415 26.98 -20.30 8.58
CA VAL A 415 26.48 -18.95 8.35
C VAL A 415 24.99 -18.85 8.64
N ARG A 416 24.55 -17.62 8.93
CA ARG A 416 23.12 -17.27 8.95
C ARG A 416 22.60 -17.08 7.53
N VAL A 417 21.45 -17.67 7.24
CA VAL A 417 20.75 -17.59 5.95
C VAL A 417 19.33 -17.11 6.19
N MET A 418 18.93 -16.04 5.49
CA MET A 418 17.56 -15.55 5.55
C MET A 418 16.64 -16.50 4.79
N GLY A 419 15.72 -17.17 5.49
CA GLY A 419 14.69 -17.98 4.84
C GLY A 419 13.53 -17.09 4.38
N VAL A 420 13.20 -17.13 3.08
CA VAL A 420 12.03 -16.46 2.51
C VAL A 420 11.05 -17.48 1.92
N LYS A 421 9.78 -17.09 1.88
CA LYS A 421 8.71 -17.92 1.33
C LYS A 421 7.67 -17.02 0.64
N GLU A 422 7.09 -17.54 -0.44
CA GLU A 422 5.99 -16.88 -1.14
C GLU A 422 4.78 -16.62 -0.23
N GLY A 423 4.15 -15.45 -0.40
CA GLY A 423 2.91 -15.10 0.30
C GLY A 423 3.08 -14.77 1.78
N THR A 424 4.31 -14.51 2.23
CA THR A 424 4.59 -13.96 3.55
C THR A 424 5.72 -12.95 3.47
N ILE A 425 5.63 -11.90 4.28
CA ILE A 425 6.68 -10.92 4.47
C ILE A 425 7.64 -11.30 5.60
N ILE A 426 7.41 -12.40 6.32
CA ILE A 426 8.23 -12.85 7.46
C ILE A 426 9.44 -13.64 6.97
N THR A 427 10.61 -13.35 7.53
CA THR A 427 11.85 -14.11 7.30
C THR A 427 12.24 -14.99 8.48
N GLU A 428 12.93 -16.10 8.17
CA GLU A 428 13.47 -17.06 9.13
C GLU A 428 14.99 -16.87 9.33
N ASP A 429 15.47 -17.13 10.55
CA ASP A 429 16.90 -17.23 10.88
C ASP A 429 17.37 -18.68 10.73
N ARG A 430 17.87 -19.04 9.54
CA ARG A 430 18.40 -20.38 9.27
C ARG A 430 19.91 -20.42 9.49
N ARG A 431 20.45 -21.57 9.87
CA ARG A 431 21.90 -21.81 9.96
C ARG A 431 22.30 -22.89 9.00
N GLU A 432 23.25 -22.59 8.12
CA GLU A 432 23.70 -23.51 7.08
C GLU A 432 25.23 -23.61 7.07
N THR A 433 25.76 -24.83 7.01
CA THR A 433 27.19 -25.07 6.86
C THR A 433 27.57 -24.96 5.37
N MET A 434 28.56 -24.12 5.09
CA MET A 434 29.03 -23.79 3.74
C MET A 434 30.52 -24.07 3.59
N GLY A 435 30.89 -24.68 2.47
CA GLY A 435 32.29 -24.92 2.11
C GLY A 435 32.99 -23.62 1.70
N VAL A 436 34.27 -23.52 2.06
CA VAL A 436 35.16 -22.41 1.70
C VAL A 436 35.95 -22.77 0.45
N LYS A 437 35.87 -21.94 -0.60
CA LYS A 437 36.62 -22.14 -1.84
C LYS A 437 37.49 -20.91 -2.13
N GLY A 438 38.80 -21.10 -2.10
CA GLY A 438 39.76 -20.01 -2.34
C GLY A 438 39.66 -18.88 -1.31
N GLY A 439 39.31 -19.20 -0.05
CA GLY A 439 39.11 -18.21 1.01
C GLY A 439 37.76 -17.47 0.95
N LEU A 440 36.89 -17.81 0.01
CA LEU A 440 35.60 -17.16 -0.20
C LEU A 440 34.44 -18.15 0.03
N LEU A 441 33.32 -17.61 0.49
CA LEU A 441 32.03 -18.29 0.53
C LEU A 441 31.30 -18.09 -0.81
N GLN A 442 30.77 -19.19 -1.35
CA GLN A 442 30.11 -19.24 -2.66
C GLN A 442 28.65 -19.66 -2.48
N PRO A 443 27.71 -19.18 -3.32
CA PRO A 443 26.34 -19.66 -3.29
C PRO A 443 26.27 -21.16 -3.59
N ASP A 444 25.27 -21.84 -3.03
CA ASP A 444 25.00 -23.25 -3.25
C ASP A 444 23.65 -23.42 -3.94
N LEU A 445 23.69 -23.46 -5.28
CA LEU A 445 22.47 -23.51 -6.10
C LEU A 445 21.69 -24.82 -5.96
N LYS A 446 22.33 -25.90 -5.52
CA LYS A 446 21.65 -27.19 -5.30
C LYS A 446 20.78 -27.15 -4.04
N ARG A 447 21.23 -26.41 -3.02
CA ARG A 447 20.51 -26.19 -1.76
C ARG A 447 19.69 -24.90 -1.74
N ASP A 448 19.61 -24.19 -2.87
CA ASP A 448 18.96 -22.87 -2.97
C ASP A 448 19.49 -21.87 -1.92
N ILE A 449 20.81 -21.76 -1.83
CA ILE A 449 21.46 -20.74 -0.99
C ILE A 449 22.13 -19.74 -1.93
N LEU A 450 21.51 -18.57 -2.08
CA LEU A 450 21.96 -17.50 -2.97
C LEU A 450 22.66 -16.39 -2.19
N LYS A 451 23.56 -15.66 -2.85
CA LYS A 451 24.12 -14.43 -2.28
C LYS A 451 23.08 -13.31 -2.36
N ILE A 452 23.03 -12.49 -1.33
CA ILE A 452 22.22 -11.27 -1.28
C ILE A 452 23.07 -10.12 -0.74
N ALA A 453 22.86 -8.94 -1.29
CA ALA A 453 23.53 -7.73 -0.84
C ALA A 453 22.58 -6.53 -0.82
N MET A 454 22.81 -5.63 0.13
CA MET A 454 22.17 -4.32 0.19
C MET A 454 23.22 -3.22 0.13
N VAL A 455 23.01 -2.26 -0.77
CA VAL A 455 23.97 -1.21 -1.12
C VAL A 455 23.38 0.15 -0.74
N ASP A 456 24.14 0.91 0.05
CA ASP A 456 23.79 2.28 0.43
C ASP A 456 23.70 3.19 -0.79
N ARG A 457 22.51 3.76 -1.04
CA ARG A 457 22.30 4.78 -2.08
C ARG A 457 22.12 6.21 -1.55
N PHE A 458 22.01 6.38 -0.23
CA PHE A 458 21.65 7.68 0.37
C PHE A 458 22.84 8.39 0.97
N HIS A 459 23.65 7.70 1.76
CA HIS A 459 24.75 8.31 2.52
C HIS A 459 26.04 8.39 1.72
N LEU A 460 26.08 7.76 0.54
CA LEU A 460 27.29 7.62 -0.29
C LEU A 460 28.48 7.09 0.53
N SER A 461 28.18 6.25 1.51
CA SER A 461 29.16 5.68 2.45
C SER A 461 30.05 4.64 1.74
N GLY A 462 29.51 3.96 0.73
CA GLY A 462 30.13 2.82 0.06
C GLY A 462 29.95 1.52 0.83
N ARG A 463 29.09 1.51 1.86
CA ARG A 463 28.75 0.30 2.61
C ARG A 463 27.90 -0.64 1.76
N ILE A 464 28.22 -1.93 1.88
CA ILE A 464 27.53 -3.02 1.21
C ILE A 464 27.38 -4.14 2.23
N GLY A 465 26.16 -4.33 2.70
CA GLY A 465 25.81 -5.47 3.55
C GLY A 465 25.70 -6.70 2.69
N LYS A 466 26.25 -7.81 3.16
CA LYS A 466 26.33 -9.07 2.41
C LYS A 466 25.84 -10.22 3.27
N GLY A 467 25.13 -11.15 2.65
CA GLY A 467 24.68 -12.37 3.31
C GLY A 467 24.18 -13.41 2.33
N PHE A 468 23.43 -14.36 2.86
CA PHE A 468 22.82 -15.44 2.09
C PHE A 468 21.31 -15.49 2.32
N VAL A 469 20.59 -15.91 1.29
CA VAL A 469 19.14 -16.08 1.30
C VAL A 469 18.75 -17.43 0.71
N HIS A 470 17.69 -18.03 1.26
CA HIS A 470 17.11 -19.28 0.78
C HIS A 470 15.63 -19.10 0.43
N GLY A 471 15.22 -19.60 -0.73
CA GLY A 471 13.82 -19.66 -1.16
C GLY A 471 13.57 -19.13 -2.59
N PHE A 472 14.50 -18.33 -3.14
CA PHE A 472 14.35 -17.71 -4.46
C PHE A 472 14.57 -18.67 -5.62
N LYS A 473 15.32 -19.77 -5.45
CA LYS A 473 15.54 -20.83 -6.44
C LYS A 473 16.15 -20.38 -7.78
N LEU A 474 16.83 -19.24 -7.82
CA LEU A 474 17.51 -18.79 -9.05
C LEU A 474 18.62 -19.77 -9.44
N LYS A 475 18.56 -20.25 -10.68
CA LYS A 475 19.52 -21.21 -11.26
C LYS A 475 20.72 -20.53 -11.91
N TRP A 476 20.58 -19.26 -12.28
CA TRP A 476 21.61 -18.45 -12.91
C TRP A 476 21.24 -16.96 -12.81
N GLY A 477 22.20 -16.08 -13.10
CA GLY A 477 21.97 -14.63 -13.13
C GLY A 477 21.79 -13.99 -11.76
N ALA A 478 21.23 -12.78 -11.77
CA ALA A 478 20.84 -12.01 -10.59
C ALA A 478 19.57 -11.20 -10.88
N ILE A 479 18.81 -10.90 -9.83
CA ILE A 479 17.74 -9.90 -9.85
C ILE A 479 18.04 -8.84 -8.81
N GLY A 480 17.68 -7.59 -9.09
CA GLY A 480 17.91 -6.49 -8.16
C GLY A 480 16.82 -5.44 -8.25
N THR A 481 16.69 -4.67 -7.18
CA THR A 481 15.74 -3.57 -7.08
C THR A 481 16.24 -2.44 -6.19
N SER A 482 15.74 -1.23 -6.43
CA SER A 482 15.87 -0.08 -5.52
C SER A 482 14.63 0.19 -4.66
N TYR A 483 13.68 -0.75 -4.67
CA TYR A 483 12.54 -0.82 -3.79
C TYR A 483 12.90 -1.73 -2.60
N ALA A 484 12.96 -1.17 -1.40
CA ALA A 484 13.30 -1.91 -0.19
C ALA A 484 12.61 -1.24 1.00
N PRO A 485 11.33 -1.57 1.26
CA PRO A 485 10.50 -0.90 2.26
C PRO A 485 11.26 -0.51 3.53
N THR A 486 11.13 0.76 3.95
CA THR A 486 11.72 1.38 5.16
C THR A 486 13.22 1.71 5.13
N THR A 487 14.02 1.10 4.26
CA THR A 487 15.43 1.50 4.03
C THR A 487 15.59 2.21 2.70
N GLU A 488 14.81 1.78 1.71
CA GLU A 488 14.82 2.16 0.31
C GLU A 488 16.22 2.12 -0.32
N ASN A 489 17.11 1.23 0.14
CA ASN A 489 18.41 1.02 -0.48
C ASN A 489 18.31 0.09 -1.70
N ILE A 490 19.41 -0.08 -2.45
CA ILE A 490 19.45 -1.06 -3.55
C ILE A 490 19.70 -2.43 -2.94
N ILE A 491 18.85 -3.41 -3.26
CA ILE A 491 19.01 -4.81 -2.87
C ILE A 491 19.14 -5.70 -4.11
N VAL A 492 20.03 -6.69 -4.04
CA VAL A 492 20.29 -7.62 -5.13
C VAL A 492 20.48 -9.03 -4.61
N VAL A 493 19.90 -10.01 -5.28
CA VAL A 493 20.10 -11.45 -5.03
C VAL A 493 20.61 -12.11 -6.31
N GLY A 494 21.58 -13.00 -6.19
CA GLY A 494 22.16 -13.63 -7.36
C GLY A 494 22.97 -14.88 -7.10
N THR A 495 23.27 -15.53 -8.22
CA THR A 495 24.04 -16.78 -8.28
C THR A 495 25.56 -16.54 -8.38
N ASN A 496 25.98 -15.30 -8.63
CA ASN A 496 27.39 -14.94 -8.80
C ASN A 496 27.60 -13.41 -8.64
N ASP A 497 28.82 -13.03 -8.27
CA ASP A 497 29.19 -11.64 -7.97
C ASP A 497 29.20 -10.73 -9.21
N LEU A 498 29.49 -11.28 -10.41
CA LEU A 498 29.53 -10.51 -11.67
C LEU A 498 28.15 -9.96 -12.02
N ASP A 499 27.13 -10.82 -12.02
CA ASP A 499 25.76 -10.44 -12.35
C ASP A 499 25.14 -9.55 -11.26
N MET A 500 25.43 -9.81 -9.98
CA MET A 500 24.98 -8.93 -8.89
C MET A 500 25.57 -7.52 -9.02
N CYS A 501 26.88 -7.43 -9.29
CA CYS A 501 27.56 -6.15 -9.50
C CYS A 501 27.01 -5.41 -10.72
N PHE A 502 26.80 -6.11 -11.84
CA PHE A 502 26.24 -5.53 -13.05
C PHE A 502 24.83 -5.00 -12.80
N ALA A 503 23.96 -5.79 -12.14
CA ALA A 503 22.60 -5.38 -11.79
C ALA A 503 22.56 -4.08 -10.98
N VAL A 504 23.36 -3.96 -9.91
CA VAL A 504 23.37 -2.76 -9.06
C VAL A 504 23.83 -1.51 -9.82
N ASN A 505 24.89 -1.63 -10.62
CA ASN A 505 25.37 -0.52 -11.43
C ASN A 505 24.33 -0.08 -12.47
N GLU A 506 23.62 -1.01 -13.11
CA GLU A 506 22.54 -0.70 -14.05
C GLU A 506 21.31 -0.07 -13.36
N ILE A 507 20.95 -0.53 -12.15
CA ILE A 507 19.87 0.09 -11.36
C ILE A 507 20.18 1.56 -11.09
N ALA A 508 21.42 1.89 -10.73
CA ALA A 508 21.83 3.27 -10.53
C ALA A 508 21.76 4.09 -11.83
N LYS A 509 22.19 3.54 -12.96
CA LYS A 509 22.15 4.23 -14.27
C LYS A 509 20.73 4.54 -14.74
N MET A 510 19.78 3.65 -14.47
CA MET A 510 18.38 3.85 -14.87
C MET A 510 17.57 4.72 -13.90
N GLY A 511 18.20 5.22 -12.82
CA GLY A 511 17.52 6.04 -11.80
C GLY A 511 16.66 5.22 -10.83
N GLY A 512 16.91 3.91 -10.72
CA GLY A 512 16.15 3.00 -9.88
C GLY A 512 15.15 2.12 -10.63
N GLY A 513 14.68 1.08 -9.96
CA GLY A 513 13.69 0.13 -10.46
C GLY A 513 14.14 -1.31 -10.35
N HIS A 514 13.51 -2.18 -11.14
CA HIS A 514 13.70 -3.63 -11.10
C HIS A 514 14.52 -4.11 -12.29
N ILE A 515 15.39 -5.10 -12.08
CA ILE A 515 16.20 -5.68 -13.14
C ILE A 515 16.38 -7.18 -12.95
N ALA A 516 16.44 -7.90 -14.08
CA ALA A 516 16.88 -9.28 -14.16
C ALA A 516 18.02 -9.39 -15.18
N VAL A 517 19.14 -9.98 -14.77
CA VAL A 517 20.38 -10.02 -15.56
C VAL A 517 20.97 -11.42 -15.62
N LYS A 518 21.72 -11.68 -16.70
CA LYS A 518 22.53 -12.89 -16.88
C LYS A 518 23.75 -12.55 -17.72
N GLU A 519 24.92 -13.05 -17.33
CA GLU A 519 26.17 -12.84 -18.06
C GLU A 519 26.42 -11.36 -18.37
N GLN A 520 26.14 -10.49 -17.38
CA GLN A 520 26.26 -9.03 -17.48
C GLN A 520 25.43 -8.43 -18.64
N ARG A 521 24.25 -9.00 -18.90
CA ARG A 521 23.27 -8.49 -19.86
C ARG A 521 21.91 -8.38 -19.20
N VAL A 522 21.20 -7.29 -19.50
CA VAL A 522 19.83 -7.06 -19.05
C VAL A 522 18.88 -7.94 -19.86
N LEU A 523 18.15 -8.83 -19.19
CA LEU A 523 17.11 -9.65 -19.81
C LEU A 523 15.74 -8.96 -19.77
N ALA A 524 15.43 -8.34 -18.64
CA ALA A 524 14.24 -7.54 -18.42
C ALA A 524 14.49 -6.47 -17.35
N ARG A 525 13.73 -5.37 -17.42
CA ARG A 525 13.75 -4.28 -16.44
C ARG A 525 12.43 -3.53 -16.40
N LEU A 526 12.23 -2.83 -15.28
CA LEU A 526 11.23 -1.79 -15.09
C LEU A 526 11.96 -0.60 -14.49
N GLU A 527 12.08 0.47 -15.25
CA GLU A 527 12.64 1.73 -14.80
C GLU A 527 11.66 2.43 -13.84
N LEU A 528 12.14 2.81 -12.66
CA LEU A 528 11.39 3.53 -11.63
C LEU A 528 12.10 4.83 -11.28
N PRO A 529 12.26 5.76 -12.24
CA PRO A 529 13.16 6.90 -12.08
C PRO A 529 12.70 7.90 -11.00
N LEU A 530 11.40 7.93 -10.65
CA LEU A 530 10.88 8.83 -9.62
C LEU A 530 11.14 8.24 -8.24
N CYS A 531 11.97 8.90 -7.45
CA CYS A 531 12.47 8.46 -6.15
C CYS A 531 13.20 7.10 -6.18
N GLY A 532 13.49 6.56 -7.36
CA GLY A 532 13.91 5.17 -7.50
C GLY A 532 12.82 4.17 -7.09
N LEU A 533 11.54 4.57 -7.09
CA LEU A 533 10.39 3.82 -6.55
C LEU A 533 9.18 3.81 -7.49
N LEU A 534 8.94 4.87 -8.26
CA LEU A 534 7.78 4.99 -9.15
C LEU A 534 8.21 5.19 -10.61
N SER A 535 7.39 4.66 -11.51
CA SER A 535 7.51 4.92 -12.95
C SER A 535 6.81 6.22 -13.35
N ASP A 536 7.41 6.94 -14.29
CA ASP A 536 6.81 8.06 -15.02
C ASP A 536 6.09 7.61 -16.31
N GLU A 537 6.06 6.31 -16.62
CA GLU A 537 5.36 5.75 -17.78
C GLU A 537 3.86 5.52 -17.53
N THR A 538 3.13 5.11 -18.57
CA THR A 538 1.71 4.73 -18.45
C THR A 538 1.54 3.37 -17.77
N LEU A 539 0.36 3.16 -17.17
CA LEU A 539 -0.05 1.90 -16.58
C LEU A 539 0.21 0.69 -17.51
N GLU A 540 -0.13 0.80 -18.79
CA GLU A 540 0.01 -0.28 -19.77
C GLU A 540 1.48 -0.68 -19.97
N ARG A 541 2.39 0.31 -20.01
CA ARG A 541 3.83 0.07 -20.16
C ARG A 541 4.44 -0.55 -18.91
N VAL A 542 4.02 -0.08 -17.73
CA VAL A 542 4.44 -0.67 -16.46
C VAL A 542 3.98 -2.13 -16.36
N VAL A 543 2.72 -2.41 -16.68
CA VAL A 543 2.16 -3.78 -16.72
C VAL A 543 2.93 -4.67 -17.71
N GLU A 544 3.21 -4.17 -18.92
CA GLU A 544 3.99 -4.89 -19.93
C GLU A 544 5.38 -5.28 -19.41
N LYS A 545 6.10 -4.31 -18.82
CA LYS A 545 7.45 -4.53 -18.27
C LYS A 545 7.44 -5.47 -17.06
N GLN A 546 6.48 -5.33 -16.15
CA GLN A 546 6.31 -6.24 -15.01
C GLN A 546 6.00 -7.68 -15.46
N ASN A 547 5.13 -7.86 -16.46
CA ASN A 547 4.86 -9.18 -17.05
C ASN A 547 6.12 -9.79 -17.66
N LYS A 548 6.92 -9.00 -18.37
CA LYS A 548 8.21 -9.46 -18.94
C LYS A 548 9.19 -9.87 -17.85
N LEU A 549 9.32 -9.08 -16.78
CA LEU A 549 10.14 -9.40 -15.61
C LEU A 549 9.69 -10.71 -14.96
N GLN A 550 8.40 -10.88 -14.66
CA GLN A 550 7.87 -12.12 -14.09
C GLN A 550 8.19 -13.34 -14.97
N LYS A 551 8.03 -13.22 -16.29
CA LYS A 551 8.36 -14.30 -17.22
C LYS A 551 9.84 -14.69 -17.15
N VAL A 552 10.74 -13.72 -17.25
CA VAL A 552 12.20 -13.96 -17.21
C VAL A 552 12.61 -14.57 -15.87
N ILE A 553 12.06 -14.08 -14.76
CA ILE A 553 12.40 -14.56 -13.42
C ILE A 553 11.93 -16.01 -13.20
N ARG A 554 10.78 -16.38 -13.77
CA ARG A 554 10.34 -17.79 -13.82
C ARG A 554 11.30 -18.66 -14.62
N GLU A 555 11.78 -18.18 -15.77
CA GLU A 555 12.81 -18.88 -16.58
C GLU A 555 14.14 -19.02 -15.82
N MET A 556 14.47 -18.06 -14.95
CA MET A 556 15.62 -18.14 -14.02
C MET A 556 15.43 -19.19 -12.93
N GLY A 557 14.20 -19.64 -12.64
CA GLY A 557 13.89 -20.69 -11.67
C GLY A 557 13.07 -20.26 -10.45
N CYS A 558 12.77 -18.96 -10.31
CA CYS A 558 11.99 -18.45 -9.18
C CYS A 558 10.48 -18.55 -9.45
N GLU A 559 9.75 -19.18 -8.53
CA GLU A 559 8.30 -19.44 -8.66
C GLU A 559 7.44 -18.41 -7.92
N PHE A 560 8.06 -17.41 -7.31
CA PHE A 560 7.34 -16.36 -6.59
C PHE A 560 6.39 -15.60 -7.51
N ILE A 561 5.22 -15.23 -6.98
CA ILE A 561 4.23 -14.43 -7.72
C ILE A 561 4.77 -13.01 -7.82
N ASP A 562 5.31 -12.47 -6.72
CA ASP A 562 5.94 -11.16 -6.68
C ASP A 562 7.38 -11.24 -6.10
N PRO A 563 8.38 -11.61 -6.95
CA PRO A 563 9.75 -11.82 -6.50
C PRO A 563 10.43 -10.52 -6.01
N PHE A 564 10.11 -9.36 -6.60
CA PHE A 564 10.71 -8.09 -6.18
C PHE A 564 10.12 -7.58 -4.89
N GLN A 565 8.83 -7.82 -4.65
CA GLN A 565 8.24 -7.54 -3.36
C GLN A 565 8.89 -8.38 -2.25
N THR A 566 9.01 -9.70 -2.47
CA THR A 566 9.69 -10.60 -1.53
C THR A 566 11.14 -10.19 -1.28
N LEU A 567 11.85 -9.78 -2.35
CA LEU A 567 13.22 -9.27 -2.25
C LEU A 567 13.28 -7.97 -1.45
N GLY A 568 12.43 -6.98 -1.76
CA GLY A 568 12.37 -5.71 -1.03
C GLY A 568 12.15 -5.91 0.47
N PHE A 569 11.19 -6.77 0.84
CA PHE A 569 10.93 -7.11 2.24
C PHE A 569 12.03 -7.97 2.88
N THR A 570 12.99 -8.54 2.14
CA THR A 570 14.18 -9.17 2.76
C THR A 570 15.10 -8.11 3.40
N GLY A 571 14.97 -6.85 2.97
CA GLY A 571 15.62 -5.69 3.60
C GLY A 571 15.18 -5.45 5.04
N ALA A 572 15.99 -4.72 5.81
CA ALA A 572 15.64 -4.34 7.17
C ALA A 572 14.31 -3.58 7.18
N CYS A 573 13.42 -4.03 8.06
CA CYS A 573 12.09 -3.48 8.28
C CYS A 573 11.82 -3.59 9.79
N PRO A 574 11.46 -2.49 10.47
CA PRO A 574 11.13 -2.52 11.89
C PRO A 574 9.91 -3.42 12.13
N GLU A 575 9.82 -4.00 13.33
CA GLU A 575 8.64 -4.71 13.82
C GLU A 575 8.23 -5.99 13.04
N LEU A 576 8.88 -6.31 11.90
CA LEU A 576 8.50 -7.41 11.01
C LEU A 576 9.64 -8.38 10.70
N GLY A 577 9.42 -9.66 10.98
CA GLY A 577 10.33 -10.76 10.63
C GLY A 577 11.41 -11.06 11.66
N THR A 578 12.32 -11.98 11.34
CA THR A 578 13.39 -12.41 12.27
C THR A 578 14.76 -11.90 11.82
N LEU A 579 15.19 -12.32 10.63
CA LEU A 579 16.52 -12.03 10.10
C LEU A 579 16.40 -11.25 8.77
N ARG A 580 17.04 -10.09 8.67
CA ARG A 580 16.96 -9.20 7.50
C ARG A 580 18.34 -8.69 7.10
N ILE A 581 18.45 -8.02 5.95
CA ILE A 581 19.69 -7.39 5.49
C ILE A 581 19.56 -5.86 5.43
N CYS A 582 20.60 -5.15 5.86
CA CYS A 582 20.78 -3.72 5.63
C CYS A 582 22.17 -3.46 5.02
N GLU A 583 22.52 -2.22 4.73
CA GLU A 583 23.86 -1.86 4.21
C GLU A 583 25.01 -2.17 5.19
N ASN A 584 24.71 -2.42 6.47
CA ASN A 584 25.69 -2.76 7.49
C ASN A 584 25.84 -4.29 7.70
N GLY A 585 25.04 -5.12 7.02
CA GLY A 585 25.07 -6.57 7.16
C GLY A 585 23.72 -7.14 7.57
N ILE A 586 23.74 -8.18 8.41
CA ILE A 586 22.53 -8.89 8.83
C ILE A 586 21.99 -8.28 10.13
N VAL A 587 20.69 -8.04 10.17
CA VAL A 587 19.97 -7.53 11.34
C VAL A 587 19.04 -8.61 11.89
N ASN A 588 19.08 -8.80 13.21
CA ASN A 588 18.06 -9.52 13.95
C ASN A 588 17.05 -8.51 14.47
N VAL A 589 15.85 -8.53 13.86
CA VAL A 589 14.79 -7.55 14.14
C VAL A 589 14.27 -7.69 15.58
N PRO A 590 13.90 -8.89 16.09
CA PRO A 590 13.46 -9.04 17.48
C PRO A 590 14.52 -8.63 18.52
N ALA A 591 15.80 -8.82 18.21
CA ALA A 591 16.90 -8.47 19.11
C ALA A 591 17.42 -7.04 18.93
N HIS A 592 16.87 -6.26 17.99
CA HIS A 592 17.26 -4.88 17.69
C HIS A 592 18.78 -4.68 17.51
N ARG A 593 19.45 -5.60 16.81
CA ARG A 593 20.90 -5.53 16.62
C ARG A 593 21.39 -6.20 15.35
N LEU A 594 22.59 -5.80 14.92
CA LEU A 594 23.36 -6.50 13.91
C LEU A 594 23.86 -7.85 14.45
N GLU A 595 23.83 -8.87 13.60
CA GLU A 595 24.36 -10.20 13.87
C GLU A 595 25.52 -10.50 12.92
N PRO A 596 26.55 -11.24 13.38
CA PRO A 596 27.58 -11.72 12.49
C PRO A 596 27.00 -12.69 11.47
N LEU A 597 27.44 -12.57 10.21
CA LEU A 597 27.06 -13.52 9.15
C LEU A 597 27.58 -14.93 9.44
N ILE A 598 28.85 -15.02 9.86
CA ILE A 598 29.53 -16.28 10.18
C ILE A 598 29.44 -16.49 11.69
N VAL A 599 28.84 -17.60 12.10
CA VAL A 599 28.60 -17.89 13.53
C VAL A 599 29.56 -18.94 14.09
N GLU A 600 30.05 -19.87 13.27
CA GLU A 600 30.94 -20.96 13.72
C GLU A 600 32.01 -21.35 12.70
#